data_AF-A0A2T0W9M4-F1
#
_entry.id   AF-A0A2T0W9M4-F1
#
_cell.length_a   1.000
_cell.length_b   1.000
_cell.length_c   1.000
_cell.angle_alpha   90.00
_cell.angle_beta   90.00
_cell.angle_gamma   90.00
#
_symmetry.space_group_name_H-M   'P 1'
#
loop_
_entity.id
_entity.type
_entity.pdbx_description
1 polymer ?
#
loop_
_entity_poly.entity_id
_entity_poly.type
_entity_poly.pdbx_seq_one_letter_code
_entity_poly.pdbx_strand_id
1 'polypeptide(L)' 'MTEKQIMFQIIFKYAFSMLFLFFTIDSVGTSGWGFFSYLFALFATKDFVQGTRMAASFYQIKKGKKDKQ' A
#
# COMPACT_ATOMS: atom_id res chain seq x y z
N MET A 1 11.32 15.72 4.79
CA MET A 1 10.67 14.87 3.77
C MET A 1 9.72 15.76 2.98
N THR A 2 9.94 15.91 1.68
CA THR A 2 9.16 16.82 0.82
C THR A 2 7.77 16.24 0.52
N GLU A 3 6.75 17.07 0.32
CA GLU A 3 5.37 16.65 0.02
C GLU A 3 5.32 15.65 -1.16
N LYS A 4 6.11 15.91 -2.20
CA LYS A 4 6.28 15.03 -3.37
C LYS A 4 6.87 13.66 -3.01
N GLN A 5 7.78 13.59 -2.04
CA GLN A 5 8.38 12.33 -1.59
C GLN A 5 7.34 11.45 -0.87
N ILE A 6 6.45 12.05 -0.08
CA ILE A 6 5.37 11.33 0.62
C ILE A 6 4.37 10.78 -0.40
N MET A 7 3.96 11.59 -1.38
CA MET A 7 3.08 11.12 -2.46
C MET A 7 3.70 9.99 -3.27
N PHE A 8 4.99 10.10 -3.61
CA PHE A 8 5.72 9.04 -4.30
C PHE A 8 5.72 7.73 -3.49
N GLN A 9 6.01 7.79 -2.19
CA GLN A 9 5.97 6.61 -1.32
C GLN A 9 4.60 5.97 -1.24
N ILE A 10 3.52 6.76 -1.16
CA ILE A 10 2.14 6.25 -1.17
C ILE A 10 1.86 5.51 -2.48
N ILE A 11 2.21 6.10 -3.62
CA ILE A 11 2.02 5.46 -4.93
C ILE A 11 2.80 4.14 -5.00
N PHE A 12 4.06 4.16 -4.54
CA PHE A 12 4.91 2.97 -4.54
C PHE A 12 4.35 1.84 -3.67
N LYS A 13 3.79 2.18 -2.49
CA LYS A 13 3.08 1.24 -1.60
C LYS A 13 1.93 0.55 -2.31
N TYR A 14 1.09 1.31 -3.02
CA TYR A 14 -0.03 0.73 -3.77
C TYR A 14 0.44 -0.08 -4.97
N ALA A 15 1.48 0.36 -5.69
CA ALA A 15 2.05 -0.41 -6.79
C ALA A 15 2.58 -1.78 -6.32
N PHE A 16 3.32 -1.80 -5.21
CA PHE A 16 3.77 -3.06 -4.60
C PHE A 16 2.62 -3.92 -4.09
N SER A 17 1.60 -3.32 -3.49
CA SER A 17 0.41 -4.06 -3.07
C SER A 17 -0.26 -4.78 -4.24
N MET A 18 -0.40 -4.09 -5.38
CA MET A 18 -0.96 -4.67 -6.60
C MET A 18 -0.07 -5.77 -7.19
N LEU A 19 1.25 -5.57 -7.18
CA LEU A 19 2.22 -6.57 -7.62
C LEU A 19 2.16 -7.84 -6.76
N PHE A 20 2.13 -7.70 -5.43
CA PHE A 20 2.01 -8.85 -4.54
C PHE A 20 0.64 -9.53 -4.63
N LEU A 21 -0.44 -8.80 -4.88
CA LEU A 21 -1.74 -9.39 -5.19
C LEU A 21 -1.69 -10.24 -6.46
N PHE A 22 -1.04 -9.74 -7.52
CA PHE A 22 -0.84 -10.51 -8.74
C PHE A 22 -0.10 -11.82 -8.47
N PHE A 23 1.02 -11.78 -7.75
CA PHE A 23 1.76 -13.00 -7.37
C PHE A 23 0.97 -13.92 -6.44
N THR A 24 0.11 -13.37 -5.58
CA THR A 24 -0.78 -14.17 -4.73
C THR A 24 -1.75 -14.96 -5.61
N ILE A 25 -2.42 -14.30 -6.56
CA ILE A 25 -3.40 -14.93 -7.45
C ILE A 25 -2.72 -16.01 -8.31
N ASP A 26 -1.57 -15.70 -8.90
CA ASP A 26 -0.79 -16.65 -9.71
C ASP A 26 -0.34 -17.87 -8.89
N SER A 27 0.18 -17.64 -7.68
CA SER A 27 0.62 -18.71 -6.77
C SER A 27 -0.53 -19.61 -6.33
N VAL A 28 -1.70 -19.03 -6.00
CA VAL A 28 -2.90 -19.81 -5.65
C VAL A 28 -3.45 -20.58 -6.86
N GLY A 29 -3.42 -19.97 -8.05
CA GLY A 29 -3.90 -20.59 -9.28
C GLY A 29 -3.05 -21.77 -9.73
N THR A 30 -1.73 -21.72 -9.54
CA THR A 30 -0.79 -22.77 -9.97
C THR A 30 -0.58 -23.86 -8.91
N SER A 31 -0.47 -23.49 -7.63
CA SER A 31 -0.04 -24.41 -6.56
C SER A 31 -1.04 -24.52 -5.40
N GLY A 32 -2.16 -23.79 -5.45
CA GLY A 32 -3.10 -23.66 -4.33
C GLY A 32 -2.56 -22.77 -3.21
N TRP A 33 -3.21 -22.83 -2.04
CA TRP A 33 -2.79 -22.06 -0.87
C TRP A 33 -1.54 -22.65 -0.23
N GLY A 34 -0.37 -22.15 -0.65
CA GLY A 34 0.93 -22.51 -0.10
C GLY A 34 1.56 -21.39 0.73
N PHE A 35 2.75 -21.67 1.29
CA PHE A 35 3.51 -20.69 2.08
C PHE A 35 3.72 -19.36 1.35
N PHE A 36 4.14 -19.39 0.09
CA PHE A 36 4.37 -18.18 -0.72
C PHE A 36 3.08 -17.42 -1.01
N SER A 37 1.96 -18.11 -1.24
CA SER A 37 0.66 -17.48 -1.46
C SER A 37 0.22 -16.67 -0.24
N TYR A 38 0.37 -17.24 0.96
CA TYR A 38 0.11 -16.52 2.21
C TYR A 38 1.09 -15.37 2.44
N LEU A 39 2.38 -15.57 2.13
CA LEU A 39 3.40 -14.53 2.27
C LEU A 39 3.10 -13.32 1.38
N PHE A 40 2.77 -13.55 0.11
CA PHE A 40 2.40 -12.49 -0.82
C PHE A 40 1.10 -11.81 -0.41
N ALA A 41 0.10 -12.55 0.05
CA ALA A 41 -1.16 -11.97 0.56
C ALA A 41 -0.93 -11.06 1.77
N LEU A 42 -0.05 -11.47 2.69
CA LEU A 42 0.31 -10.67 3.87
C LEU A 42 1.06 -9.39 3.47
N PHE A 43 2.00 -9.45 2.53
CA PHE A 43 2.70 -8.26 2.05
C PHE A 43 1.77 -7.33 1.29
N ALA A 44 0.93 -7.86 0.40
CA ALA A 44 -0.10 -7.10 -0.29
C ALA A 44 -0.99 -6.31 0.67
N THR A 45 -1.50 -6.98 1.71
CA THR A 45 -2.35 -6.38 2.73
C THR A 45 -1.60 -5.34 3.56
N LYS A 46 -0.37 -5.67 3.99
CA LYS A 46 0.47 -4.77 4.78
C LYS A 46 0.77 -3.48 4.03
N ASP A 47 1.15 -3.56 2.76
CA ASP A 47 1.46 -2.38 1.95
C ASP A 47 0.21 -1.56 1.61
N PHE A 48 -0.93 -2.23 1.38
CA PHE A 48 -2.21 -1.55 1.19
C PHE A 48 -2.62 -0.73 2.42
N VAL A 49 -2.58 -1.34 3.61
CA VAL A 49 -2.95 -0.68 4.87
C VAL A 49 -2.00 0.49 5.17
N GLN A 50 -0.69 0.30 4.96
CA GLN A 50 0.28 1.37 5.15
C GLN A 50 0.09 2.51 4.17
N GLY A 51 -0.13 2.21 2.88
CA GLY A 51 -0.44 3.20 1.85
C GLY A 51 -1.70 4.00 2.20
N THR A 52 -2.75 3.33 2.67
CA THR A 52 -4.01 3.96 3.11
C THR A 52 -3.81 4.86 4.32
N ARG A 53 -3.10 4.39 5.36
CA ARG A 53 -2.78 5.21 6.55
C ARG A 53 -1.96 6.44 6.18
N MET A 54 -0.94 6.29 5.32
CA MET A 54 -0.13 7.42 4.86
C MET A 54 -0.94 8.44 4.05
N ALA A 55 -1.83 7.96 3.17
CA ALA A 55 -2.73 8.83 2.41
C ALA A 55 -3.71 9.59 3.32
N ALA A 56 -4.30 8.91 4.31
CA ALA A 56 -5.19 9.53 5.29
C ALA A 56 -4.45 10.60 6.12
N SER A 57 -3.27 10.29 6.65
CA SER A 57 -2.44 11.25 7.39
C SER A 57 -2.05 12.46 6.52
N PHE A 58 -1.71 12.23 5.25
CA PHE A 58 -1.41 13.30 4.31
C PHE A 58 -2.61 14.24 4.10
N TYR A 59 -3.81 13.67 3.94
CA TYR A 59 -5.05 14.44 3.82
C TYR A 59 -5.37 15.24 5.09
N GLN A 60 -5.21 14.65 6.27
CA GLN A 60 -5.44 15.33 7.55
C GLN A 60 -4.49 16.52 7.75
N ILE A 61 -3.19 16.35 7.45
CA ILE A 61 -2.20 17.44 7.54
C ILE A 61 -2.55 18.57 6.57
N LYS A 62 -2.96 18.23 5.34
CA LYS A 62 -3.34 19.22 4.32
C LYS A 62 -4.62 19.99 4.70
N LYS A 63 -5.60 19.31 5.31
CA LYS A 63 -6.83 19.94 5.82
C LYS A 63 -6.56 20.83 7.04
N GLY A 64 -5.77 20.35 8.02
CA GLY A 64 -5.41 21.11 9.22
C GLY A 64 -4.52 22.33 8.95
N LYS A 65 -3.76 22.36 7.84
CA LYS A 65 -3.09 23.57 7.35
C LYS A 65 -4.05 24.60 6.75
N LYS A 66 -5.19 24.16 6.22
CA LYS A 66 -6.20 25.01 5.58
C LYS A 66 -7.10 25.73 6.59
N ASP A 67 -7.33 25.14 7.77
CA ASP A 67 -8.11 25.74 8.87
C ASP A 67 -7.30 26.74 9.73
N LYS A 68 -5.98 26.87 9.50
CA LYS A 68 -5.10 27.80 10.23
C LYS A 68 -4.58 28.96 9.37
N GLN A 69 -5.08 29.13 8.14
CA GLN A 69 -4.87 30.31 7.29
C GLN A 69 -6.16 31.11 7.23
#